data_AF-A0A804PVX7-F1
#
_entry.id   AF-A0A804PVX7-F1
#
_cell.length_a   1.000
_cell.length_b   1.000
_cell.length_c   1.000
_cell.angle_alpha   90.00
_cell.angle_beta   90.00
_cell.angle_gamma   90.00
#
_symmetry.space_group_name_H-M   'P 1'
#
loop_
_entity.id
_entity.type
_entity.pdbx_description
1 polymer ?
#
loop_
_entity_poly.entity_id
_entity_poly.type
_entity_poly.pdbx_seq_one_letter_code
_entity_poly.pdbx_strand_id
1 'polypeptide(L)'
;MASDDQYAWGLCYKEEIRPASNYCDATDEQWPCYPGKSYHGWGPIQLSWNFNYEPAGQALGFDGLRNPELVANCSQTAFRTALWFWIEDPWNLEE
;
A
#
# COMPACT_ATOMS: atom_id res chain seq x y z
N MET A 1 4.97 19.27 -24.76
CA MET A 1 3.96 19.68 -23.76
C MET A 1 3.25 18.42 -23.33
N ALA A 2 3.05 18.20 -22.02
CA ALA A 2 2.17 17.12 -21.58
C ALA A 2 0.78 17.41 -22.17
N SER A 3 0.11 16.39 -22.71
CA SER A 3 -1.25 16.55 -23.21
C SER A 3 -2.18 16.93 -22.06
N ASP A 4 -3.13 17.83 -22.30
CA ASP A 4 -4.25 18.11 -21.39
C ASP A 4 -5.25 16.93 -21.31
N ASP A 5 -4.90 15.79 -21.91
CA ASP A 5 -5.62 14.53 -21.76
C ASP A 5 -5.56 14.08 -20.29
N GLN A 6 -6.73 13.93 -19.67
CA GLN A 6 -6.89 13.46 -18.30
C GLN A 6 -6.20 12.12 -18.02
N TYR A 7 -6.00 11.28 -19.05
CA TYR A 7 -5.34 9.99 -18.90
C TYR A 7 -3.80 10.08 -18.88
N ALA A 8 -3.22 11.26 -19.16
CA ALA A 8 -1.77 11.47 -19.15
C ALA A 8 -1.19 11.81 -17.77
N TRP A 9 -2.04 12.00 -16.75
CA TRP A 9 -1.65 12.49 -15.41
C TRP A 9 -1.72 11.40 -14.33
N GLY A 10 -1.82 10.13 -14.73
CA GLY A 10 -1.69 8.99 -13.82
C GLY A 10 -0.33 8.97 -13.11
N LEU A 11 -0.27 8.30 -11.95
CA LEU A 11 0.94 8.19 -11.11
C LEU A 11 1.49 9.53 -10.57
N CYS A 12 0.69 10.59 -10.58
CA CYS A 12 1.06 11.90 -10.03
C CYS A 12 1.32 11.86 -8.51
N TYR A 13 0.54 11.06 -7.79
CA TYR A 13 0.63 10.93 -6.33
C TYR A 13 1.16 9.56 -5.93
N LYS A 14 2.15 9.58 -5.03
CA LYS A 14 2.72 8.37 -4.41
C LYS A 14 2.05 8.00 -3.09
N GLU A 15 1.24 8.90 -2.55
CA GLU A 15 0.53 8.74 -1.28
C GLU A 15 -0.85 9.36 -1.33
N GLU A 16 -1.73 8.84 -0.48
CA GLU A 16 -3.10 9.30 -0.34
C GLU A 16 -3.13 10.78 0.05
N ILE A 17 -3.94 11.54 -0.67
CA ILE A 17 -4.08 12.97 -0.43
C ILE A 17 -5.13 13.20 0.66
N ARG A 18 -4.66 13.71 1.82
CA ARG A 18 -5.48 14.03 3.01
C ARG A 18 -6.17 12.78 3.58
N PRO A 19 -5.40 11.80 4.10
CA PRO A 19 -5.97 10.59 4.66
C PRO A 19 -6.88 10.89 5.84
N ALA A 20 -8.07 10.29 5.84
CA ALA A 20 -9.09 10.49 6.88
C ALA A 20 -8.82 9.68 8.16
N SER A 21 -7.89 8.72 8.09
CA SER A 21 -7.55 7.77 9.16
C SER A 21 -6.07 7.37 9.04
N ASN A 22 -5.57 6.64 10.04
CA ASN A 22 -4.31 5.91 9.93
C ASN A 22 -4.47 4.52 9.30
N TYR A 23 -5.69 4.11 8.93
CA TYR A 23 -5.99 2.81 8.31
C TYR A 23 -5.45 1.62 9.13
N CYS A 24 -5.47 1.77 10.44
CA CYS A 24 -5.21 0.68 11.36
C CYS A 24 -6.54 -0.01 11.69
N ASP A 25 -6.70 -1.26 11.26
CA ASP A 25 -7.71 -2.15 11.82
C ASP A 25 -7.17 -2.76 13.11
N ALA A 26 -7.59 -2.18 14.24
CA ALA A 26 -7.19 -2.65 15.56
C ALA A 26 -7.86 -4.00 15.95
N THR A 27 -8.82 -4.49 15.17
CA THR A 27 -9.46 -5.80 15.40
C THR A 27 -8.70 -6.95 14.74
N ASP A 28 -7.76 -6.64 13.85
CA ASP A 28 -6.86 -7.62 13.25
C ASP A 28 -5.75 -8.02 14.25
N GLU A 29 -5.91 -9.19 14.87
CA GLU A 29 -4.93 -9.79 15.78
C GLU A 29 -3.73 -10.41 15.05
N GLN A 30 -3.88 -10.73 13.75
CA GLN A 30 -2.82 -11.35 12.96
C GLN A 30 -1.77 -10.32 12.59
N TRP A 31 -2.20 -9.13 12.13
CA TRP A 31 -1.33 -8.05 11.67
C TRP A 31 -1.49 -6.78 12.50
N PRO A 32 -1.01 -6.78 13.77
CA PRO A 32 -1.24 -5.68 14.69
C PRO A 32 -0.54 -4.39 14.24
N CYS A 33 -1.25 -3.28 14.37
CA CYS A 33 -0.72 -1.96 14.04
C CYS A 33 0.45 -1.56 14.94
N TYR A 34 1.47 -0.90 14.36
CA TYR A 34 2.56 -0.32 15.14
C TYR A 34 2.28 1.13 15.58
N PRO A 35 2.61 1.51 16.83
CA PRO A 35 2.44 2.87 17.31
C PRO A 35 3.15 3.90 16.41
N GLY A 36 2.44 4.99 16.09
CA GLY A 36 2.95 6.07 15.24
C GLY A 36 3.02 5.74 13.75
N LYS A 37 2.58 4.55 13.33
CA LYS A 37 2.47 4.18 11.91
C LYS A 37 1.09 4.46 11.36
N SER A 38 1.06 4.64 10.05
CA SER A 38 -0.13 4.84 9.25
C SER A 38 -0.03 3.95 8.03
N TYR A 39 -1.16 3.35 7.66
CA TYR A 39 -1.31 2.41 6.56
C TYR A 39 -2.24 2.99 5.49
N HIS A 40 -2.20 4.32 5.31
CA HIS A 40 -2.94 4.98 4.24
C HIS A 40 -2.37 4.61 2.87
N GLY A 41 -3.09 5.01 1.81
CA GLY A 41 -2.75 4.61 0.45
C GLY A 41 -1.33 5.01 0.05
N TRP A 42 -0.48 4.03 -0.29
CA TRP A 42 0.84 4.28 -0.90
C TRP A 42 1.05 3.54 -2.22
N GLY A 43 1.84 4.15 -3.09
CA GLY A 43 2.23 3.60 -4.38
C GLY A 43 1.11 3.57 -5.43
N PRO A 44 1.38 2.94 -6.59
CA PRO A 44 0.48 2.92 -7.76
C PRO A 44 -0.91 2.32 -7.50
N ILE A 45 -0.99 1.30 -6.65
CA ILE A 45 -2.27 0.66 -6.28
C ILE A 45 -2.92 1.30 -5.05
N GLN A 46 -2.28 2.29 -4.43
CA GLN A 46 -2.69 2.86 -3.15
C GLN A 46 -2.91 1.78 -2.07
N LEU A 47 -1.88 0.97 -1.84
CA LEU A 47 -1.90 -0.10 -0.82
C LEU A 47 -2.33 0.51 0.52
N SER A 48 -3.36 -0.04 1.15
CA SER A 48 -4.00 0.52 2.34
C SER A 48 -4.30 -0.59 3.34
N TRP A 49 -4.33 -0.27 4.63
CA TRP A 49 -4.60 -1.17 5.77
C TRP A 49 -3.47 -2.12 6.18
N ASN A 50 -3.29 -2.28 7.50
CA ASN A 50 -2.31 -3.18 8.11
C ASN A 50 -2.35 -4.61 7.54
N PHE A 51 -3.56 -5.16 7.34
CA PHE A 51 -3.74 -6.49 6.75
C PHE A 51 -3.31 -6.63 5.29
N ASN A 52 -3.07 -5.54 4.55
CA ASN A 52 -2.46 -5.61 3.23
C ASN A 52 -0.96 -5.33 3.29
N TYR A 53 -0.52 -4.42 4.16
CA TYR A 53 0.88 -4.05 4.29
C TYR A 53 1.76 -5.21 4.76
N GLU A 54 1.30 -5.97 5.75
CA GLU A 54 2.10 -7.07 6.29
C GLU A 54 2.25 -8.24 5.31
N PRO A 55 1.17 -8.78 4.69
CA PRO A 55 1.33 -9.81 3.66
C PRO A 55 2.17 -9.37 2.46
N ALA A 56 2.02 -8.11 2.01
CA ALA A 56 2.88 -7.55 0.96
C ALA A 56 4.36 -7.51 1.40
N GLY A 57 4.61 -7.11 2.65
CA GLY A 57 5.92 -7.09 3.27
C GLY A 57 6.58 -8.47 3.25
N GLN A 58 5.86 -9.49 3.71
CA GLN A 58 6.34 -10.87 3.74
C GLN A 58 6.66 -11.40 2.34
N ALA A 59 5.80 -11.14 1.36
CA ALA A 59 6.03 -11.59 -0.02
C ALA A 59 7.22 -10.89 -0.70
N LEU A 60 7.45 -9.61 -0.39
CA LEU A 60 8.41 -8.77 -1.10
C LEU A 60 9.71 -8.49 -0.34
N GLY A 61 9.82 -8.98 0.90
CA GLY A 61 11.01 -8.86 1.74
C GLY A 61 11.18 -7.49 2.40
N PHE A 62 10.10 -6.86 2.86
CA PHE A 62 10.14 -5.65 3.70
C PHE A 62 9.23 -5.77 4.92
N ASP A 63 9.46 -4.96 5.95
CA ASP A 63 8.63 -4.97 7.15
C ASP A 63 7.41 -4.05 6.96
N GLY A 64 6.28 -4.65 6.61
CA GLY A 64 5.05 -3.95 6.28
C GLY A 64 4.42 -3.25 7.48
N LEU A 65 4.55 -3.78 8.68
CA LEU A 65 3.96 -3.15 9.87
C LEU A 65 4.81 -2.02 10.45
N ARG A 66 6.13 -2.20 10.53
CA ARG A 66 7.07 -1.23 11.13
C ARG A 66 7.63 -0.22 10.14
N ASN A 67 7.62 -0.50 8.85
CA ASN A 67 8.13 0.43 7.83
C ASN A 67 7.20 0.53 6.61
N PRO A 68 5.87 0.74 6.80
CA PRO A 68 4.94 0.78 5.67
C PRO A 68 5.33 1.91 4.69
N GLU A 69 5.95 3.01 5.17
CA GLU A 69 6.35 4.17 4.35
C GLU A 69 7.38 3.85 3.26
N LEU A 70 8.00 2.66 3.31
CA LEU A 70 8.86 2.16 2.24
C LEU A 70 8.12 2.06 0.89
N VAL A 71 6.80 1.82 0.91
CA VAL A 71 5.98 1.76 -0.30
C VAL A 71 5.93 3.12 -1.01
N ALA A 72 6.00 4.24 -0.27
CA ALA A 72 6.09 5.58 -0.86
C ALA A 72 7.54 6.01 -1.16
N ASN A 73 8.52 5.51 -0.41
CA ASN A 73 9.90 6.00 -0.48
C ASN A 73 10.84 5.18 -1.38
N CYS A 74 10.45 3.98 -1.79
CA CYS A 74 11.20 3.14 -2.72
C CYS A 74 10.34 2.80 -3.94
N SER A 75 10.70 3.34 -5.12
CA SER A 75 9.93 3.11 -6.36
C SER A 75 9.84 1.63 -6.74
N GLN A 76 10.90 0.85 -6.52
CA GLN A 76 10.88 -0.59 -6.76
C GLN A 76 9.86 -1.29 -5.84
N THR A 77 9.84 -0.95 -4.55
CA THR A 77 8.85 -1.48 -3.60
C THR A 77 7.44 -1.07 -4.01
N ALA A 78 7.23 0.20 -4.38
CA ALA A 78 5.93 0.72 -4.80
C ALA A 78 5.31 -0.06 -5.98
N PHE A 79 6.09 -0.31 -7.02
CA PHE A 79 5.60 -1.10 -8.16
C PHE A 79 5.47 -2.58 -7.84
N ARG A 80 6.36 -3.14 -7.01
CA ARG A 80 6.24 -4.53 -6.57
C ARG A 80 4.99 -4.77 -5.74
N THR A 81 4.59 -3.84 -4.85
CA THR A 81 3.34 -3.98 -4.10
C THR A 81 2.12 -3.90 -5.00
N ALA A 82 2.13 -3.03 -6.01
CA ALA A 82 1.06 -2.96 -7.00
C ALA A 82 0.91 -4.26 -7.81
N LEU A 83 2.03 -4.84 -8.26
CA LEU A 83 2.03 -6.12 -8.98
C LEU A 83 1.64 -7.29 -8.08
N TRP A 84 2.15 -7.32 -6.83
CA TRP A 84 1.79 -8.32 -5.84
C TRP A 84 0.28 -8.35 -5.60
N PHE A 85 -0.35 -7.19 -5.36
CA PHE A 85 -1.78 -7.08 -5.15
C PHE A 85 -2.58 -7.59 -6.36
N TRP A 86 -2.08 -7.29 -7.57
CA TRP A 86 -2.73 -7.73 -8.82
C TRP A 86 -2.63 -9.23 -9.08
N ILE A 87 -1.50 -9.85 -8.71
CA ILE A 87 -1.21 -11.26 -9.03
C ILE A 87 -1.75 -12.20 -7.95
N GLU A 88 -1.49 -11.89 -6.68
CA GLU A 88 -1.83 -12.78 -5.57
C GLU A 88 -3.31 -12.68 -5.17
N ASP A 89 -3.98 -11.58 -5.53
CA ASP A 89 -5.34 -11.25 -5.11
C ASP A 89 -5.63 -11.73 -3.69
N PRO A 90 -5.06 -11.06 -2.67
CA PRO A 90 -5.05 -11.56 -1.28
C PRO A 90 -6.46 -11.75 -0.69
N TRP A 91 -7.50 -11.29 -1.38
CA TRP A 91 -8.90 -11.39 -0.99
C TRP A 91 -9.66 -12.51 -1.69
N ASN A 92 -9.11 -13.13 -2.74
CA ASN A 92 -9.74 -14.22 -3.48
C ASN A 92 -9.26 -15.62 -3.06
N LEU A 93 -8.75 -15.77 -1.83
CA LEU A 93 -8.45 -17.08 -1.24
C LEU A 93 -9.68 -17.79 -0.64
N GLU A 94 -10.89 -17.30 -0.90
CA GLU A 94 -12.17 -17.90 -0.45
C GLU A 94 -12.99 -18.60 -1.56
N GLU A 95 -12.39 -18.97 -2.70
CA GLU A 95 -13.03 -19.88 -3.70
C GLU A 95 -12.49 -21.31 -3.65
#